data_AF-A0A8B6CJY7-F1
#
_entry.id   AF-A0A8B6CJY7-F1
#
_cell.length_a   1.000
_cell.length_b   1.000
_cell.length_c   1.000
_cell.angle_alpha   90.00
_cell.angle_beta   90.00
_cell.angle_gamma   90.00
#
_symmetry.space_group_name_H-M   'P 1'
#
loop_
_entity.id
_entity.type
_entity.pdbx_description
1 polymer ?
#
loop_
_entity_poly.entity_id
_entity_poly.type
_entity_poly.pdbx_seq_one_letter_code
_entity_poly.pdbx_strand_id
1 'polypeptide(L)'
;MFTANPDTETMKKINHRPKEQDILTKHWGLVKQSVVLNHIVDPLIENHVISVDQWMDLKNRRMAEPERMEELLYIILKSKQDSVFIFLKALRKRGYKHVADELEGKMSVQAPPTTYVGIADKRGTITRFKQVPVVKDDIVDSYNNPSLSSSASSDARNDDSVKQTDLEKMKDEIKGELRQLRANLETERKEDRQEMKDLKRQHTDLRTNFEKIQAERSELKRKINDLSNNVDQLKTNLASKEKEYADIKRKNNFLLEELSKKSDAISKAVQEKEKEKTDIEKKLETKNVEYKELQVILNTLKEDHEERLARLKSINKEKIRLEQHAKTSEKQKKDLEMQIKALEDQIARCKIDHDKETSLLQQDLDNQTDVISSLEKDKAKLEHKLIEIEENNEDLRDRNVFLQEKLQSSEEENAIMRARLQAFDMKKYAVPPYNAVVRGKNYRSSTQRSSWSLFEKK
;
A
#
# COMPACT_ATOMS: atom_id res chain seq x y z
N MET A 1 30.72 50.05 9.53
CA MET A 1 30.21 49.89 10.92
C MET A 1 30.34 48.42 11.28
N PHE A 2 30.72 48.10 12.53
CA PHE A 2 30.73 46.78 13.22
C PHE A 2 30.77 45.50 12.35
N THR A 3 31.85 44.69 12.25
CA THR A 3 32.70 44.02 13.29
C THR A 3 31.91 43.13 14.26
N ALA A 4 32.29 41.88 14.56
CA ALA A 4 33.56 41.17 14.34
C ALA A 4 33.37 39.63 14.13
N ASN A 5 34.47 38.87 14.10
CA ASN A 5 34.52 37.41 13.98
C ASN A 5 33.88 36.66 15.17
N PRO A 6 33.48 35.39 14.99
CA PRO A 6 33.34 34.43 16.08
C PRO A 6 34.71 33.87 16.49
N ASP A 7 35.35 34.47 17.51
CA ASP A 7 36.68 34.02 17.96
C ASP A 7 36.65 32.63 18.63
N THR A 8 37.55 31.77 18.18
CA THR A 8 37.64 30.35 18.57
C THR A 8 38.43 30.14 19.87
N GLU A 9 38.02 30.76 21.00
CA GLU A 9 38.81 30.70 22.24
C GLU A 9 38.02 30.40 23.55
N THR A 10 37.20 29.35 23.58
CA THR A 10 36.63 28.81 24.83
C THR A 10 37.00 27.35 25.14
N MET A 11 38.04 26.78 24.50
CA MET A 11 38.65 25.51 24.92
C MET A 11 39.53 25.60 26.19
N LYS A 12 39.13 26.42 27.18
CA LYS A 12 39.77 26.45 28.50
C LYS A 12 39.29 25.27 29.35
N LYS A 13 40.04 24.18 29.22
CA LYS A 13 39.92 22.91 29.97
C LYS A 13 39.64 23.14 31.47
N ILE A 14 38.39 22.93 31.91
CA ILE A 14 38.06 22.80 33.34
C ILE A 14 38.54 21.42 33.80
N ASN A 15 39.83 21.32 34.10
CA ASN A 15 40.52 20.06 34.35
C ASN A 15 40.35 19.58 35.82
N HIS A 16 39.11 19.31 36.21
CA HIS A 16 38.69 18.86 37.54
C HIS A 16 37.64 17.74 37.35
N ARG A 17 37.80 16.50 37.84
CA ARG A 17 38.94 15.88 38.56
C ARG A 17 39.10 14.41 38.10
N PRO A 18 40.33 13.87 37.92
CA PRO A 18 40.51 12.45 37.56
C PRO A 18 40.02 11.46 38.64
N LYS A 19 40.20 11.80 39.92
CA LYS A 19 40.14 10.84 41.05
C LYS A 19 38.88 9.97 41.11
N GLU A 20 37.71 10.54 40.83
CA GLU A 20 36.42 9.83 40.93
C GLU A 20 36.23 8.87 39.74
N GLN A 21 36.78 9.21 38.56
CA GLN A 21 36.85 8.34 37.39
C GLN A 21 37.94 7.26 37.57
N ASP A 22 39.08 7.60 38.18
CA ASP A 22 40.16 6.66 38.54
C ASP A 22 39.71 5.58 39.55
N ILE A 23 38.77 5.90 40.44
CA ILE A 23 38.21 4.93 41.40
C ILE A 23 37.16 4.04 40.74
N LEU A 24 36.26 4.60 39.92
CA LEU A 24 35.27 3.81 39.19
C LEU A 24 35.93 2.83 38.20
N THR A 25 37.02 3.25 37.55
CA THR A 25 37.79 2.39 36.63
C THR A 25 38.54 1.26 37.33
N LYS A 26 39.10 1.51 38.53
CA LYS A 26 39.76 0.45 39.32
C LYS A 26 38.82 -0.66 39.78
N HIS A 27 37.57 -0.32 40.10
CA HIS A 27 36.58 -1.27 40.60
C HIS A 27 35.58 -1.74 39.52
N TRP A 28 35.85 -1.46 38.25
CA TRP A 28 34.96 -1.76 37.12
C TRP A 28 34.53 -3.24 37.09
N GLY A 29 35.46 -4.17 37.39
CA GLY A 29 35.18 -5.61 37.47
C GLY A 29 34.17 -5.99 38.57
N LEU A 30 34.27 -5.37 39.75
CA LEU A 30 33.33 -5.57 40.86
C LEU A 30 31.93 -5.09 40.46
N VAL A 31 31.83 -3.91 39.85
CA VAL A 31 30.56 -3.34 39.39
C VAL A 31 29.89 -4.22 38.31
N LYS A 32 30.66 -4.73 37.33
CA LYS A 32 30.16 -5.66 36.29
C LYS A 32 29.67 -7.00 36.83
N GLN A 33 30.11 -7.42 38.01
CA GLN A 33 29.76 -8.73 38.60
C GLN A 33 28.68 -8.63 39.68
N SER A 34 28.62 -7.53 40.44
CA SER A 34 27.75 -7.40 41.62
C SER A 34 26.46 -6.60 41.39
N VAL A 35 26.29 -5.92 40.25
CA VAL A 35 25.16 -4.99 40.00
C VAL A 35 24.30 -5.46 38.84
N VAL A 36 23.00 -5.64 39.09
CA VAL A 36 22.00 -5.97 38.06
C VAL A 36 21.56 -4.69 37.35
N LEU A 37 21.68 -4.68 36.03
CA LEU A 37 21.56 -3.48 35.20
C LEU A 37 20.18 -2.81 35.34
N ASN A 38 19.11 -3.62 35.33
CA ASN A 38 17.74 -3.13 35.40
C ASN A 38 17.38 -2.42 36.71
N HIS A 39 18.13 -2.62 37.80
CA HIS A 39 17.83 -1.96 39.07
C HIS A 39 18.32 -0.50 39.09
N ILE A 40 19.47 -0.21 38.49
CA ILE A 40 20.13 1.09 38.56
C ILE A 40 19.69 2.09 37.49
N VAL A 41 19.04 1.63 36.42
CA VAL A 41 18.74 2.46 35.24
C VAL A 41 17.64 3.49 35.50
N ASP A 42 16.52 3.15 36.14
CA ASP A 42 15.44 4.13 36.33
C ASP A 42 15.92 5.38 37.09
N PRO A 43 16.69 5.27 38.20
CA PRO A 43 17.33 6.42 38.84
C PRO A 43 18.28 7.23 37.94
N LEU A 44 18.95 6.62 36.95
CA LEU A 44 19.82 7.34 36.01
C LEU A 44 19.00 8.11 34.94
N ILE A 45 17.83 7.60 34.57
CA ILE A 45 16.86 8.28 33.68
C ILE A 45 16.12 9.39 34.45
N GLU A 46 15.66 9.12 35.68
CA GLU A 46 15.03 10.06 36.62
C GLU A 46 15.88 11.34 36.78
N ASN A 47 17.22 11.21 36.78
CA ASN A 47 18.16 12.31 36.99
C ASN A 47 18.85 12.77 35.70
N HIS A 48 18.35 12.37 34.52
CA HIS A 48 18.85 12.77 33.20
C HIS A 48 20.36 12.53 32.97
N VAL A 49 20.90 11.44 33.52
CA VAL A 49 22.28 10.97 33.26
C VAL A 49 22.35 10.22 31.94
N ILE A 50 21.27 9.51 31.58
CA ILE A 50 21.10 8.68 30.38
C ILE A 50 19.70 8.98 29.81
N SER A 51 19.57 9.11 28.49
CA SER A 51 18.26 9.28 27.84
C SER A 51 17.52 7.94 27.71
N VAL A 52 16.18 7.99 27.57
CA VAL A 52 15.36 6.79 27.33
C VAL A 52 15.81 6.07 26.05
N ASP A 53 16.17 6.83 25.00
CA ASP A 53 16.61 6.27 23.72
C ASP A 53 17.96 5.56 23.85
N GLN A 54 18.94 6.18 24.54
CA GLN A 54 20.23 5.55 24.84
C GLN A 54 20.08 4.24 25.62
N TRP A 55 19.13 4.20 26.57
CA TRP A 55 18.82 2.97 27.28
C TRP A 55 18.17 1.91 26.39
N MET A 56 17.23 2.30 25.54
CA MET A 56 16.56 1.39 24.61
C MET A 56 17.55 0.81 23.58
N ASP A 57 18.46 1.61 23.04
CA ASP A 57 19.57 1.15 22.19
C ASP A 57 20.45 0.13 22.93
N LEU A 58 20.90 0.46 24.14
CA LEU A 58 21.76 -0.41 24.95
C LEU A 58 21.07 -1.75 25.29
N LYS A 59 19.77 -1.71 25.55
CA LYS A 59 18.92 -2.88 25.82
C LYS A 59 18.71 -3.74 24.57
N ASN A 60 18.49 -3.12 23.40
CA ASN A 60 18.23 -3.79 22.14
C ASN A 60 19.47 -4.45 21.51
N ARG A 61 20.68 -3.97 21.82
CA ARG A 61 21.93 -4.63 21.42
C ARG A 61 22.03 -6.05 21.98
N ARG A 62 22.48 -7.00 21.16
CA ARG A 62 22.73 -8.41 21.52
C ARG A 62 24.07 -8.56 22.27
N MET A 63 24.15 -8.00 23.47
CA MET A 63 25.32 -8.04 24.36
C MET A 63 24.95 -8.72 25.68
N ALA A 64 25.92 -9.33 26.35
CA ALA A 64 25.76 -9.89 27.69
C ALA A 64 25.51 -8.78 28.72
N GLU A 65 24.90 -9.10 29.87
CA GLU A 65 24.67 -8.12 30.93
C GLU A 65 25.94 -7.38 31.41
N PRO A 66 27.10 -8.03 31.66
CA PRO A 66 28.33 -7.30 32.02
C PRO A 66 28.84 -6.36 30.91
N GLU A 67 28.63 -6.70 29.63
CA GLU A 67 29.02 -5.85 28.48
C GLU A 67 28.09 -4.63 28.37
N ARG A 68 26.78 -4.81 28.60
CA ARG A 68 25.84 -3.69 28.72
C ARG A 68 26.16 -2.80 29.92
N MET A 69 26.59 -3.37 31.04
CA MET A 69 27.00 -2.61 32.23
C MET A 69 28.29 -1.80 31.98
N GLU A 70 29.19 -2.32 31.16
CA GLU A 70 30.41 -1.64 30.73
C GLU A 70 30.10 -0.43 29.81
N GLU A 71 29.25 -0.60 28.81
CA GLU A 71 28.75 0.52 28.00
C GLU A 71 27.97 1.56 28.84
N LEU A 72 27.17 1.12 29.83
CA LEU A 72 26.51 2.03 30.77
C LEU A 72 27.52 2.86 31.59
N LEU A 73 28.58 2.22 32.10
CA LEU A 73 29.65 2.91 32.84
C LEU A 73 30.43 3.88 31.95
N TYR A 74 30.66 3.53 30.69
CA TYR A 74 31.27 4.45 29.72
C TYR A 74 30.39 5.68 29.44
N ILE A 75 29.06 5.49 29.32
CA ILE A 75 28.10 6.61 29.21
C ILE A 75 28.14 7.48 30.48
N ILE A 76 28.13 6.89 31.68
CA ILE A 76 28.20 7.62 32.97
C ILE A 76 29.50 8.43 33.08
N LEU A 77 30.65 7.87 32.68
CA LEU A 77 31.95 8.55 32.67
C LEU A 77 32.03 9.69 31.66
N LYS A 78 31.26 9.63 30.56
CA LYS A 78 31.20 10.61 29.47
C LYS A 78 30.10 11.66 29.63
N SER A 79 29.20 11.48 30.59
CA SER A 79 28.07 12.38 30.87
C SER A 79 28.48 13.54 31.79
N LYS A 80 27.50 14.22 32.42
CA LYS A 80 27.71 15.39 33.29
C LYS A 80 28.56 15.04 34.52
N GLN A 81 29.22 16.03 35.13
CA GLN A 81 30.11 15.82 36.27
C GLN A 81 29.44 15.07 37.46
N ASP A 82 28.17 15.36 37.74
CA ASP A 82 27.42 14.72 38.83
C ASP A 82 27.00 13.25 38.57
N SER A 83 27.20 12.73 37.34
CA SER A 83 26.71 11.42 36.92
C SER A 83 27.26 10.26 37.77
N VAL A 84 28.51 10.34 38.23
CA VAL A 84 29.10 9.33 39.14
C VAL A 84 28.47 9.39 40.52
N PHE A 85 28.18 10.58 41.05
CA PHE A 85 27.50 10.74 42.34
C PHE A 85 26.04 10.25 42.29
N ILE A 86 25.33 10.54 41.19
CA ILE A 86 23.98 10.02 40.94
C ILE A 86 23.99 8.49 40.84
N PHE A 87 24.99 7.90 40.17
CA PHE A 87 25.17 6.45 40.10
C PHE A 87 25.42 5.81 41.48
N LEU A 88 26.29 6.39 42.32
CA LEU A 88 26.53 5.94 43.69
C LEU A 88 25.25 6.04 44.57
N LYS A 89 24.47 7.11 44.39
CA LYS A 89 23.17 7.29 45.03
C LYS A 89 22.14 6.24 44.57
N ALA A 90 22.14 5.89 43.29
CA ALA A 90 21.29 4.83 42.73
C ALA A 90 21.66 3.44 43.29
N LEU A 91 22.95 3.11 43.35
CA LEU A 91 23.44 1.86 43.97
C LEU A 91 22.95 1.73 45.42
N ARG A 92 23.10 2.79 46.23
CA ARG A 92 22.59 2.80 47.62
C ARG A 92 21.06 2.68 47.69
N LYS A 93 20.30 3.41 46.85
CA LYS A 93 18.81 3.34 46.75
C LYS A 93 18.30 1.92 46.43
N ARG A 94 19.14 1.09 45.78
CA ARG A 94 18.79 -0.28 45.31
C ARG A 94 19.48 -1.42 46.09
N GLY A 95 20.10 -1.13 47.24
CA GLY A 95 20.67 -2.16 48.13
C GLY A 95 22.15 -2.51 47.86
N TYR A 96 22.75 -2.02 46.78
CA TYR A 96 24.18 -2.19 46.46
C TYR A 96 25.10 -1.30 47.30
N LYS A 97 24.77 -1.13 48.60
CA LYS A 97 25.51 -0.26 49.52
C LYS A 97 26.98 -0.67 49.64
N HIS A 98 27.28 -1.96 49.68
CA HIS A 98 28.66 -2.46 49.74
C HIS A 98 29.47 -2.04 48.50
N VAL A 99 28.90 -2.15 47.28
CA VAL A 99 29.55 -1.68 46.05
C VAL A 99 29.76 -0.17 46.07
N ALA A 100 28.76 0.60 46.53
CA ALA A 100 28.85 2.06 46.61
C ALA A 100 29.84 2.56 47.68
N ASP A 101 29.97 1.86 48.81
CA ASP A 101 30.90 2.22 49.88
C ASP A 101 32.34 1.81 49.52
N GLU A 102 32.55 0.71 48.78
CA GLU A 102 33.83 0.35 48.17
C GLU A 102 34.25 1.36 47.08
N LEU A 103 33.32 1.74 46.19
CA LEU A 103 33.55 2.78 45.18
C LEU A 103 33.80 4.19 45.75
N GLU A 104 33.49 4.44 47.01
CA GLU A 104 33.87 5.68 47.71
C GLU A 104 35.14 5.53 48.57
N GLY A 105 35.78 4.34 48.57
CA GLY A 105 36.96 4.05 49.37
C GLY A 105 36.69 4.01 50.88
N LYS A 106 35.46 3.63 51.28
CA LYS A 106 34.97 3.70 52.67
C LYS A 106 34.94 2.36 53.40
N MET A 107 35.33 1.25 52.77
CA MET A 107 35.42 -0.03 53.48
C MET A 107 36.60 -0.02 54.46
N SER A 108 36.26 -0.18 55.75
CA SER A 108 37.23 -0.32 56.84
C SER A 108 37.95 -1.66 56.75
N VAL A 109 39.26 -1.66 56.98
CA VAL A 109 40.10 -2.87 56.99
C VAL A 109 39.59 -3.87 58.04
N GLN A 110 39.25 -5.08 57.60
CA GLN A 110 39.12 -6.25 58.50
C GLN A 110 40.28 -7.22 58.26
N ALA A 111 40.76 -7.82 59.35
CA ALA A 111 41.99 -8.61 59.38
C ALA A 111 41.81 -10.03 58.76
N PRO A 112 42.90 -10.63 58.23
CA PRO A 112 42.84 -11.97 57.64
C PRO A 112 42.65 -13.07 58.70
N PRO A 113 41.99 -14.20 58.36
CA PRO A 113 41.76 -15.30 59.28
C PRO A 113 43.02 -16.15 59.50
N THR A 114 43.33 -16.46 60.76
CA THR A 114 44.42 -17.36 61.15
C THR A 114 44.04 -18.83 60.96
N THR A 115 44.85 -19.58 60.22
CA THR A 115 44.66 -21.02 60.00
C THR A 115 45.31 -21.81 61.14
N TYR A 116 44.54 -22.67 61.81
CA TYR A 116 45.03 -23.55 62.89
C TYR A 116 45.13 -24.99 62.39
N VAL A 117 46.29 -25.64 62.55
CA VAL A 117 46.52 -27.04 62.15
C VAL A 117 46.74 -27.89 63.40
N GLY A 118 45.80 -28.78 63.71
CA GLY A 118 45.88 -29.70 64.84
C GLY A 118 46.39 -31.08 64.41
N ILE A 119 47.57 -31.47 64.89
CA ILE A 119 48.06 -32.85 64.79
C ILE A 119 47.53 -33.65 65.99
N ALA A 120 47.00 -34.84 65.75
CA ALA A 120 46.51 -35.74 66.80
C ALA A 120 47.06 -37.16 66.59
N ASP A 121 47.80 -37.67 67.58
CA ASP A 121 48.30 -39.05 67.61
C ASP A 121 47.57 -39.90 68.66
N LYS A 122 47.73 -41.22 68.62
CA LYS A 122 46.83 -42.19 69.24
C LYS A 122 47.57 -43.29 70.02
N ARG A 123 46.86 -43.79 71.03
CA ARG A 123 47.03 -45.05 71.81
C ARG A 123 47.79 -44.90 73.13
N GLY A 124 47.05 -45.18 74.21
CA GLY A 124 47.56 -45.56 75.51
C GLY A 124 46.54 -46.50 76.16
N THR A 125 46.90 -47.77 76.33
CA THR A 125 46.00 -48.81 76.86
C THR A 125 46.38 -49.14 78.29
N ILE A 126 45.44 -48.98 79.23
CA ILE A 126 45.69 -49.22 80.66
C ILE A 126 45.41 -50.69 80.99
N THR A 127 46.35 -51.34 81.70
CA THR A 127 46.17 -52.67 82.29
C THR A 127 45.93 -52.56 83.81
N ARG A 128 45.20 -53.51 84.37
CA ARG A 128 44.46 -53.41 85.64
C ARG A 128 45.16 -54.16 86.77
N PHE A 129 45.62 -53.46 87.80
CA PHE A 129 46.12 -54.09 89.04
C PHE A 129 45.02 -54.32 90.08
N LYS A 130 45.20 -55.33 90.93
CA LYS A 130 44.27 -55.75 92.00
C LYS A 130 44.77 -55.29 93.37
N GLN A 131 43.84 -55.12 94.31
CA GLN A 131 44.13 -55.01 95.75
C GLN A 131 44.42 -56.39 96.36
N VAL A 132 45.16 -56.39 97.47
CA VAL A 132 45.40 -57.55 98.38
C VAL A 132 45.23 -57.01 99.81
N PRO A 133 44.62 -57.76 100.76
CA PRO A 133 44.14 -57.20 102.03
C PRO A 133 45.20 -57.14 103.14
N VAL A 134 44.85 -56.40 104.20
CA VAL A 134 45.62 -56.25 105.45
C VAL A 134 45.48 -57.49 106.34
N VAL A 135 46.56 -57.88 107.00
CA VAL A 135 46.58 -58.81 108.13
C VAL A 135 46.99 -58.03 109.40
N LYS A 136 46.39 -58.38 110.54
CA LYS A 136 46.88 -58.02 111.88
C LYS A 136 47.50 -59.27 112.50
N ASP A 137 48.51 -59.08 113.33
CA ASP A 137 48.83 -60.01 114.42
C ASP A 137 49.19 -59.21 115.67
N ASP A 138 48.77 -59.73 116.84
CA ASP A 138 49.03 -59.14 118.14
C ASP A 138 50.28 -59.80 118.77
N ILE A 139 51.05 -59.04 119.57
CA ILE A 139 52.12 -59.59 120.42
C ILE A 139 51.88 -59.16 121.86
N VAL A 140 52.06 -60.13 122.77
CA VAL A 140 51.53 -60.12 124.13
C VAL A 140 52.63 -60.51 125.13
N ASP A 141 52.61 -59.83 126.28
CA ASP A 141 53.13 -60.27 127.60
C ASP A 141 54.64 -60.36 127.95
N SER A 142 54.93 -59.67 129.07
CA SER A 142 55.51 -60.22 130.31
C SER A 142 56.98 -59.98 130.68
N TYR A 143 57.19 -60.13 131.99
CA TYR A 143 58.41 -60.28 132.80
C TYR A 143 59.22 -59.02 133.11
N ASN A 144 59.80 -58.89 134.32
CA ASN A 144 59.35 -59.21 135.68
C ASN A 144 60.34 -58.54 136.65
N ASN A 145 59.90 -58.11 137.84
CA ASN A 145 60.85 -57.85 138.94
C ASN A 145 61.34 -59.19 139.53
N PRO A 146 62.55 -59.23 140.11
CA PRO A 146 62.59 -59.53 141.54
C PRO A 146 63.57 -58.67 142.36
N SER A 147 63.25 -58.50 143.64
CA SER A 147 64.04 -57.88 144.70
C SER A 147 64.82 -58.91 145.53
N LEU A 148 65.96 -58.55 146.15
CA LEU A 148 66.58 -59.09 147.38
C LEU A 148 67.88 -58.24 147.66
N SER A 149 68.07 -57.60 148.83
CA SER A 149 68.80 -58.07 150.03
C SER A 149 70.30 -58.41 149.84
N SER A 150 71.26 -58.12 150.73
CA SER A 150 71.29 -57.32 151.97
C SER A 150 72.72 -57.30 152.59
N SER A 151 72.92 -56.50 153.64
CA SER A 151 73.95 -56.62 154.70
C SER A 151 75.37 -56.05 154.51
N ALA A 152 75.79 -55.32 155.55
CA ALA A 152 77.13 -55.02 156.07
C ALA A 152 78.38 -55.10 155.16
N SER A 153 79.00 -53.94 154.91
CA SER A 153 80.12 -53.49 155.77
C SER A 153 80.27 -51.96 155.73
N SER A 154 80.83 -51.36 156.78
CA SER A 154 81.14 -49.92 156.83
C SER A 154 82.59 -49.69 156.42
N ASP A 155 82.79 -49.34 155.14
CA ASP A 155 83.71 -48.29 154.65
C ASP A 155 83.77 -48.24 153.11
N ALA A 156 83.39 -49.32 152.42
CA ALA A 156 83.17 -49.33 150.96
C ALA A 156 82.02 -48.41 150.47
N ARG A 157 81.23 -47.85 151.41
CA ARG A 157 79.99 -47.11 151.16
C ARG A 157 80.12 -45.93 150.21
N ASN A 158 81.29 -45.31 150.08
CA ASN A 158 81.46 -44.17 149.17
C ASN A 158 81.70 -44.61 147.71
N ASP A 159 82.42 -45.70 147.46
CA ASP A 159 82.72 -46.17 146.10
C ASP A 159 81.51 -46.88 145.46
N ASP A 160 80.81 -47.73 146.24
CA ASP A 160 79.52 -48.29 145.78
C ASP A 160 78.45 -47.21 145.64
N SER A 161 78.45 -46.16 146.47
CA SER A 161 77.58 -44.99 146.28
C SER A 161 77.89 -44.25 144.98
N VAL A 162 79.17 -43.98 144.67
CA VAL A 162 79.56 -43.35 143.39
C VAL A 162 79.11 -44.21 142.21
N LYS A 163 79.46 -45.50 142.18
CA LYS A 163 79.02 -46.45 141.14
C LYS A 163 77.51 -46.52 141.02
N GLN A 164 76.78 -46.53 142.14
CA GLN A 164 75.32 -46.50 142.13
C GLN A 164 74.79 -45.17 141.56
N THR A 165 75.37 -44.02 141.89
CA THR A 165 74.97 -42.74 141.28
C THR A 165 75.29 -42.65 139.79
N ASP A 166 76.39 -43.24 139.31
CA ASP A 166 76.73 -43.26 137.88
C ASP A 166 75.87 -44.25 137.09
N LEU A 167 75.49 -45.39 137.70
CA LEU A 167 74.45 -46.27 137.18
C LEU A 167 73.08 -45.58 137.15
N GLU A 168 72.74 -44.78 138.18
CA GLU A 168 71.50 -43.99 138.21
C GLU A 168 71.50 -42.90 137.11
N LYS A 169 72.63 -42.22 136.88
CA LYS A 169 72.83 -41.27 135.77
C LYS A 169 72.64 -41.94 134.41
N MET A 170 73.37 -43.03 134.12
CA MET A 170 73.24 -43.75 132.84
C MET A 170 71.81 -44.28 132.63
N LYS A 171 71.16 -44.75 133.69
CA LYS A 171 69.76 -45.19 133.68
C LYS A 171 68.77 -44.06 133.40
N ASP A 172 69.02 -42.85 133.89
CA ASP A 172 68.20 -41.67 133.60
C ASP A 172 68.52 -41.01 132.24
N GLU A 173 69.77 -41.11 131.77
CA GLU A 173 70.21 -40.72 130.42
C GLU A 173 69.59 -41.64 129.36
N ILE A 174 69.68 -42.96 129.53
CA ILE A 174 68.99 -43.97 128.69
C ILE A 174 67.46 -43.78 128.75
N LYS A 175 66.86 -43.42 129.89
CA LYS A 175 65.44 -43.01 129.93
C LYS A 175 65.20 -41.73 129.12
N GLY A 176 66.12 -40.78 129.14
CA GLY A 176 66.08 -39.54 128.36
C GLY A 176 66.06 -39.84 126.86
N GLU A 177 67.05 -40.60 126.37
CA GLU A 177 67.12 -41.06 124.99
C GLU A 177 65.88 -41.88 124.60
N LEU A 178 65.44 -42.83 125.42
CA LEU A 178 64.23 -43.61 125.14
C LEU A 178 62.96 -42.75 125.13
N ARG A 179 62.88 -41.67 125.92
CA ARG A 179 61.78 -40.68 125.83
C ARG A 179 61.87 -39.88 124.54
N GLN A 180 63.06 -39.45 124.14
CA GLN A 180 63.28 -38.66 122.92
C GLN A 180 63.03 -39.49 121.65
N LEU A 181 63.54 -40.73 121.58
CA LEU A 181 63.26 -41.68 120.50
C LEU A 181 61.76 -41.99 120.40
N ARG A 182 61.06 -42.18 121.53
CA ARG A 182 59.59 -42.34 121.53
C ARG A 182 58.85 -41.10 121.06
N ALA A 183 59.33 -39.90 121.40
CA ALA A 183 58.76 -38.64 120.90
C ALA A 183 58.96 -38.50 119.39
N ASN A 184 60.18 -38.71 118.89
CA ASN A 184 60.54 -38.63 117.48
C ASN A 184 59.76 -39.65 116.62
N LEU A 185 59.69 -40.91 117.06
CA LEU A 185 58.88 -41.95 116.39
C LEU A 185 57.40 -41.60 116.38
N GLU A 186 56.87 -40.89 117.38
CA GLU A 186 55.47 -40.48 117.42
C GLU A 186 55.20 -39.17 116.64
N THR A 187 56.21 -38.34 116.35
CA THR A 187 56.10 -37.24 115.36
C THR A 187 56.19 -37.78 113.93
N GLU A 188 57.18 -38.63 113.63
CA GLU A 188 57.33 -39.31 112.34
C GLU A 188 56.05 -40.07 111.96
N ARG A 189 55.52 -40.89 112.87
CA ARG A 189 54.21 -41.55 112.66
C ARG A 189 53.05 -40.57 112.47
N LYS A 190 53.06 -39.36 113.05
CA LYS A 190 52.00 -38.36 112.81
C LYS A 190 52.10 -37.79 111.40
N GLU A 191 53.32 -37.59 110.91
CA GLU A 191 53.63 -37.15 109.56
C GLU A 191 53.24 -38.22 108.53
N ASP A 192 53.65 -39.49 108.72
CA ASP A 192 53.19 -40.66 107.94
C ASP A 192 51.66 -40.73 107.86
N ARG A 193 50.99 -40.62 109.02
CA ARG A 193 49.53 -40.66 109.13
C ARG A 193 48.86 -39.43 108.53
N GLN A 194 49.59 -38.36 108.22
CA GLN A 194 49.07 -37.19 107.52
C GLN A 194 49.32 -37.30 106.00
N GLU A 195 50.53 -37.64 105.57
CA GLU A 195 50.83 -37.92 104.16
C GLU A 195 49.91 -39.03 103.62
N MET A 196 49.69 -40.11 104.37
CA MET A 196 48.76 -41.18 103.99
C MET A 196 47.27 -40.79 104.02
N LYS A 197 46.89 -39.63 104.55
CA LYS A 197 45.55 -39.03 104.32
C LYS A 197 45.54 -38.18 103.05
N ASP A 198 46.59 -37.42 102.81
CA ASP A 198 46.67 -36.49 101.69
C ASP A 198 46.92 -37.21 100.35
N LEU A 199 47.70 -38.30 100.35
CA LEU A 199 47.77 -39.26 99.23
C LEU A 199 46.41 -39.91 98.95
N LYS A 200 45.61 -40.24 99.98
CA LYS A 200 44.25 -40.76 99.79
C LYS A 200 43.31 -39.72 99.17
N ARG A 201 43.42 -38.45 99.59
CA ARG A 201 42.68 -37.32 98.99
C ARG A 201 43.06 -37.12 97.52
N GLN A 202 44.36 -37.02 97.22
CA GLN A 202 44.87 -36.92 95.85
C GLN A 202 44.41 -38.11 94.99
N HIS A 203 44.42 -39.33 95.53
CA HIS A 203 43.89 -40.49 94.82
C HIS A 203 42.38 -40.37 94.54
N THR A 204 41.55 -39.88 95.47
CA THR A 204 40.12 -39.63 95.20
C THR A 204 39.89 -38.49 94.20
N ASP A 205 40.72 -37.46 94.20
CA ASP A 205 40.61 -36.34 93.26
C ASP A 205 41.03 -36.76 91.84
N LEU A 206 42.15 -37.48 91.72
CA LEU A 206 42.58 -38.12 90.46
C LEU A 206 41.53 -39.11 89.95
N ARG A 207 40.90 -39.89 90.84
CA ARG A 207 39.83 -40.83 90.51
C ARG A 207 38.62 -40.12 89.89
N THR A 208 38.09 -39.10 90.55
CA THR A 208 36.93 -38.35 90.03
C THR A 208 37.24 -37.57 88.77
N ASN A 209 38.46 -37.03 88.63
CA ASN A 209 38.89 -36.34 87.41
C ASN A 209 39.07 -37.30 86.23
N PHE A 210 39.59 -38.52 86.45
CA PHE A 210 39.62 -39.56 85.42
C PHE A 210 38.21 -39.94 84.94
N GLU A 211 37.25 -40.06 85.87
CA GLU A 211 35.86 -40.39 85.56
C GLU A 211 35.15 -39.27 84.78
N LYS A 212 35.43 -37.99 85.07
CA LYS A 212 34.99 -36.84 84.26
C LYS A 212 35.55 -36.91 82.82
N ILE A 213 36.86 -37.08 82.67
CA ILE A 213 37.52 -37.18 81.35
C ILE A 213 36.98 -38.37 80.55
N GLN A 214 36.64 -39.48 81.22
CA GLN A 214 36.01 -40.64 80.57
C GLN A 214 34.57 -40.32 80.09
N ALA A 215 33.81 -39.51 80.82
CA ALA A 215 32.48 -39.04 80.40
C ALA A 215 32.58 -38.06 79.21
N GLU A 216 33.45 -37.06 79.29
CA GLU A 216 33.72 -36.08 78.22
C GLU A 216 34.14 -36.77 76.91
N ARG A 217 35.09 -37.72 76.99
CA ARG A 217 35.50 -38.57 75.86
C ARG A 217 34.33 -39.35 75.25
N SER A 218 33.37 -39.78 76.07
CA SER A 218 32.18 -40.52 75.64
C SER A 218 31.09 -39.62 75.04
N GLU A 219 31.07 -38.32 75.38
CA GLU A 219 30.27 -37.31 74.71
C GLU A 219 30.89 -36.87 73.38
N LEU A 220 32.19 -36.59 73.35
CA LEU A 220 32.92 -36.26 72.13
C LEU A 220 32.81 -37.39 71.08
N LYS A 221 32.88 -38.66 71.50
CA LYS A 221 32.64 -39.80 70.60
C LYS A 221 31.23 -39.81 70.00
N ARG A 222 30.19 -39.40 70.75
CA ARG A 222 28.83 -39.26 70.22
C ARG A 222 28.77 -38.13 69.20
N LYS A 223 29.23 -36.93 69.57
CA LYS A 223 29.29 -35.76 68.66
C LYS A 223 30.03 -36.05 67.35
N ILE A 224 31.13 -36.81 67.38
CA ILE A 224 31.85 -37.24 66.18
C ILE A 224 31.01 -38.18 65.31
N ASN A 225 30.32 -39.16 65.89
CA ASN A 225 29.40 -40.04 65.15
C ASN A 225 28.24 -39.24 64.53
N ASP A 226 27.64 -38.33 65.29
CA ASP A 226 26.51 -37.49 64.83
C ASP A 226 26.93 -36.59 63.67
N LEU A 227 28.13 -35.98 63.76
CA LEU A 227 28.73 -35.21 62.66
C LEU A 227 29.04 -36.07 61.44
N SER A 228 29.50 -37.31 61.61
CA SER A 228 29.73 -38.24 60.49
C SER A 228 28.42 -38.58 59.78
N ASN A 229 27.37 -38.92 60.54
CA ASN A 229 26.03 -39.18 59.99
C ASN A 229 25.49 -37.98 59.20
N ASN A 230 25.65 -36.77 59.73
CA ASN A 230 25.25 -35.53 59.05
C ASN A 230 26.05 -35.29 57.76
N VAL A 231 27.37 -35.54 57.78
CA VAL A 231 28.22 -35.46 56.58
C VAL A 231 27.79 -36.46 55.50
N ASP A 232 27.44 -37.68 55.87
CA ASP A 232 27.00 -38.69 54.90
C ASP A 232 25.60 -38.40 54.35
N GLN A 233 24.68 -37.86 55.15
CA GLN A 233 23.40 -37.32 54.66
C GLN A 233 23.58 -36.14 53.71
N LEU A 234 24.53 -35.24 53.98
CA LEU A 234 24.85 -34.13 53.09
C LEU A 234 25.43 -34.61 51.76
N LYS A 235 26.26 -35.66 51.74
CA LYS A 235 26.73 -36.30 50.49
C LYS A 235 25.58 -36.88 49.67
N THR A 236 24.66 -37.60 50.29
CA THR A 236 23.51 -38.18 49.55
C THR A 236 22.57 -37.10 49.01
N ASN A 237 22.35 -36.02 49.78
CA ASN A 237 21.57 -34.87 49.33
C ASN A 237 22.24 -34.13 48.17
N LEU A 238 23.56 -33.94 48.21
CA LEU A 238 24.34 -33.34 47.12
C LEU A 238 24.21 -34.18 45.84
N ALA A 239 24.46 -35.49 45.92
CA ALA A 239 24.35 -36.39 44.76
C ALA A 239 22.92 -36.41 44.16
N SER A 240 21.88 -36.29 44.99
CA SER A 240 20.50 -36.12 44.51
C SER A 240 20.33 -34.81 43.74
N LYS A 241 20.86 -33.70 44.25
CA LYS A 241 20.75 -32.37 43.61
C LYS A 241 21.60 -32.25 42.35
N GLU A 242 22.75 -32.90 42.28
CA GLU A 242 23.55 -33.02 41.06
C GLU A 242 22.79 -33.78 39.96
N LYS A 243 22.08 -34.87 40.33
CA LYS A 243 21.22 -35.61 39.41
C LYS A 243 20.03 -34.77 38.93
N GLU A 244 19.31 -34.11 39.85
CA GLU A 244 18.23 -33.18 39.50
C GLU A 244 18.70 -32.08 38.53
N TYR A 245 19.85 -31.47 38.81
CA TYR A 245 20.47 -30.46 37.94
C TYR A 245 20.83 -31.03 36.56
N ALA A 246 21.39 -32.23 36.49
CA ALA A 246 21.71 -32.90 35.22
C ALA A 246 20.45 -33.17 34.38
N ASP A 247 19.35 -33.61 35.01
CA ASP A 247 18.08 -33.86 34.32
C ASP A 247 17.35 -32.57 33.92
N ILE A 248 17.46 -31.49 34.71
CA ILE A 248 17.01 -30.15 34.32
C ILE A 248 17.82 -29.63 33.12
N LYS A 249 19.16 -29.80 33.14
CA LYS A 249 20.05 -29.40 32.04
C LYS A 249 19.74 -30.16 30.74
N ARG A 250 19.47 -31.47 30.81
CA ARG A 250 18.99 -32.28 29.68
C ARG A 250 17.68 -31.73 29.10
N LYS A 251 16.67 -31.47 29.95
CA LYS A 251 15.37 -30.92 29.54
C LYS A 251 15.51 -29.53 28.90
N ASN A 252 16.36 -28.66 29.46
CA ASN A 252 16.59 -27.33 28.91
C ASN A 252 17.25 -27.39 27.52
N ASN A 253 18.27 -28.24 27.34
CA ASN A 253 18.89 -28.46 26.03
C ASN A 253 17.88 -28.97 24.99
N PHE A 254 17.03 -29.94 25.35
CA PHE A 254 15.97 -30.45 24.47
C PHE A 254 14.97 -29.35 24.06
N LEU A 255 14.49 -28.56 25.02
CA LEU A 255 13.57 -27.45 24.75
C LEU A 255 14.21 -26.36 23.88
N LEU A 256 15.51 -26.09 24.05
CA LEU A 256 16.26 -25.14 23.22
C LEU A 256 16.40 -25.63 21.76
N GLU A 257 16.64 -26.93 21.57
CA GLU A 257 16.66 -27.56 20.25
C GLU A 257 15.27 -27.57 19.59
N GLU A 258 14.21 -27.85 20.35
CA GLU A 258 12.82 -27.80 19.88
C GLU A 258 12.41 -26.37 19.50
N LEU A 259 12.82 -25.37 20.28
CA LEU A 259 12.60 -23.95 19.97
C LEU A 259 13.35 -23.52 18.71
N SER A 260 14.59 -23.97 18.50
CA SER A 260 15.32 -23.72 17.23
C SER A 260 14.57 -24.31 16.05
N LYS A 261 14.19 -25.60 16.13
CA LYS A 261 13.43 -26.29 15.07
C LYS A 261 12.10 -25.60 14.73
N LYS A 262 11.38 -25.09 15.74
CA LYS A 262 10.15 -24.29 15.55
C LYS A 262 10.45 -22.92 14.93
N SER A 263 11.51 -22.24 15.36
CA SER A 263 11.97 -20.97 14.77
C SER A 263 12.33 -21.13 13.29
N ASP A 264 13.06 -22.18 12.94
CA ASP A 264 13.46 -22.48 11.56
C ASP A 264 12.26 -22.82 10.66
N ALA A 265 11.28 -23.56 11.20
CA ALA A 265 10.03 -23.86 10.50
C ALA A 265 9.17 -22.60 10.27
N ILE A 266 9.03 -21.75 11.29
CA ILE A 266 8.31 -20.46 11.18
C ILE A 266 9.01 -19.55 10.17
N SER A 267 10.34 -19.46 10.20
CA SER A 267 11.12 -18.65 9.25
C SER A 267 10.88 -19.07 7.79
N LYS A 268 10.85 -20.38 7.51
CA LYS A 268 10.51 -20.91 6.17
C LYS A 268 9.07 -20.58 5.77
N ALA A 269 8.10 -20.81 6.64
CA ALA A 269 6.70 -20.51 6.37
C ALA A 269 6.46 -19.01 6.11
N VAL A 270 7.16 -18.12 6.80
CA VAL A 270 7.12 -16.67 6.55
C VAL A 270 7.73 -16.33 5.18
N GLN A 271 8.86 -16.93 4.80
CA GLN A 271 9.45 -16.74 3.46
C GLN A 271 8.57 -17.26 2.33
N GLU A 272 7.82 -18.34 2.56
CA GLU A 272 6.84 -18.88 1.61
C GLU A 272 5.63 -17.93 1.47
N LYS A 273 5.09 -17.44 2.59
CA LYS A 273 3.95 -16.50 2.57
C LYS A 273 4.30 -15.13 1.99
N GLU A 274 5.51 -14.63 2.18
CA GLU A 274 5.94 -13.39 1.54
C GLU A 274 6.08 -13.57 0.02
N LYS A 275 6.53 -14.73 -0.48
CA LYS A 275 6.52 -15.04 -1.92
C LYS A 275 5.09 -15.06 -2.48
N GLU A 276 4.18 -15.82 -1.84
CA GLU A 276 2.76 -15.86 -2.22
C GLU A 276 2.14 -14.46 -2.30
N LYS A 277 2.41 -13.62 -1.29
CA LYS A 277 1.99 -12.22 -1.25
C LYS A 277 2.52 -11.43 -2.44
N THR A 278 3.83 -11.47 -2.74
CA THR A 278 4.37 -10.72 -3.89
C THR A 278 3.80 -11.19 -5.24
N ASP A 279 3.42 -12.47 -5.37
CA ASP A 279 2.78 -12.99 -6.59
C ASP A 279 1.29 -12.62 -6.68
N ILE A 280 0.61 -12.45 -5.54
CA ILE A 280 -0.74 -11.87 -5.48
C ILE A 280 -0.69 -10.37 -5.81
N GLU A 281 0.28 -9.62 -5.29
CA GLU A 281 0.48 -8.18 -5.58
C GLU A 281 0.74 -7.93 -7.07
N LYS A 282 1.60 -8.74 -7.72
CA LYS A 282 1.82 -8.68 -9.19
C LYS A 282 0.54 -8.91 -9.98
N LYS A 283 -0.25 -9.94 -9.61
CA LYS A 283 -1.54 -10.26 -10.25
C LYS A 283 -2.56 -9.13 -10.06
N LEU A 284 -2.60 -8.53 -8.87
CA LEU A 284 -3.46 -7.39 -8.56
C LEU A 284 -3.10 -6.18 -9.43
N GLU A 285 -1.81 -5.84 -9.57
CA GLU A 285 -1.44 -4.70 -10.43
C GLU A 285 -1.67 -4.98 -11.92
N THR A 286 -1.48 -6.24 -12.38
CA THR A 286 -1.90 -6.62 -13.74
C THR A 286 -3.40 -6.38 -13.95
N LYS A 287 -4.25 -6.77 -12.99
CA LYS A 287 -5.70 -6.49 -13.06
C LYS A 287 -6.06 -5.02 -12.89
N ASN A 288 -5.27 -4.24 -12.15
CA ASN A 288 -5.43 -2.78 -12.11
C ASN A 288 -5.11 -2.13 -13.46
N VAL A 289 -4.13 -2.64 -14.22
CA VAL A 289 -3.82 -2.17 -15.58
C VAL A 289 -4.95 -2.54 -16.55
N GLU A 290 -5.36 -3.82 -16.60
CA GLU A 290 -6.50 -4.27 -17.43
C GLU A 290 -7.77 -3.44 -17.14
N TYR A 291 -8.06 -3.14 -15.86
CA TYR A 291 -9.20 -2.32 -15.49
C TYR A 291 -9.09 -0.87 -16.00
N LYS A 292 -7.91 -0.25 -15.91
CA LYS A 292 -7.66 1.11 -16.46
C LYS A 292 -7.85 1.11 -17.99
N GLU A 293 -7.36 0.11 -18.69
CA GLU A 293 -7.51 -0.05 -20.15
C GLU A 293 -8.98 -0.22 -20.55
N LEU A 294 -9.71 -1.13 -19.89
CA LEU A 294 -11.15 -1.32 -20.11
C LEU A 294 -11.96 -0.05 -19.80
N GLN A 295 -11.57 0.72 -18.78
CA GLN A 295 -12.21 1.99 -18.44
C GLN A 295 -11.99 3.07 -19.51
N VAL A 296 -10.83 3.11 -20.17
CA VAL A 296 -10.56 3.97 -21.33
C VAL A 296 -11.42 3.54 -22.52
N ILE A 297 -11.39 2.25 -22.89
CA ILE A 297 -12.20 1.69 -23.99
C ILE A 297 -13.70 1.99 -23.79
N LEU A 298 -14.20 1.82 -22.57
CA LEU A 298 -15.60 2.12 -22.23
C LEU A 298 -15.96 3.60 -22.38
N ASN A 299 -15.01 4.51 -22.20
CA ASN A 299 -15.26 5.95 -22.38
C ASN A 299 -15.23 6.32 -23.87
N THR A 300 -14.24 5.84 -24.64
CA THR A 300 -14.20 6.03 -26.10
C THR A 300 -15.43 5.45 -26.81
N LEU A 301 -15.97 4.32 -26.34
CA LEU A 301 -17.22 3.75 -26.87
C LEU A 301 -18.47 4.59 -26.54
N LYS A 302 -18.48 5.35 -25.43
CA LYS A 302 -19.56 6.31 -25.14
C LYS A 302 -19.45 7.53 -26.06
N GLU A 303 -18.24 8.05 -26.24
CA GLU A 303 -17.95 9.20 -27.12
C GLU A 303 -18.37 8.90 -28.57
N ASP A 304 -17.99 7.75 -29.12
CA ASP A 304 -18.45 7.26 -30.44
C ASP A 304 -19.97 7.04 -30.49
N HIS A 305 -20.59 6.55 -29.42
CA HIS A 305 -22.05 6.43 -29.36
C HIS A 305 -22.76 7.80 -29.38
N GLU A 306 -22.28 8.79 -28.62
CA GLU A 306 -22.80 10.16 -28.60
C GLU A 306 -22.59 10.87 -29.94
N GLU A 307 -21.43 10.67 -30.58
CA GLU A 307 -21.19 11.11 -31.96
C GLU A 307 -22.18 10.49 -32.95
N ARG A 308 -22.40 9.16 -32.89
CA ARG A 308 -23.38 8.48 -33.75
C ARG A 308 -24.79 9.01 -33.52
N LEU A 309 -25.19 9.28 -32.27
CA LEU A 309 -26.46 9.92 -31.94
C LEU A 309 -26.56 11.35 -32.51
N ALA A 310 -25.48 12.14 -32.46
CA ALA A 310 -25.44 13.48 -33.04
C ALA A 310 -25.55 13.43 -34.58
N ARG A 311 -24.81 12.53 -35.22
CA ARG A 311 -24.87 12.27 -36.68
C ARG A 311 -26.28 11.83 -37.11
N LEU A 312 -26.91 10.90 -36.39
CA LEU A 312 -28.31 10.47 -36.63
C LEU A 312 -29.32 11.62 -36.47
N LYS A 313 -29.18 12.46 -35.42
CA LYS A 313 -30.02 13.66 -35.24
C LYS A 313 -29.86 14.65 -36.39
N SER A 314 -28.66 14.77 -36.98
CA SER A 314 -28.41 15.60 -38.16
C SER A 314 -29.06 15.02 -39.43
N ILE A 315 -28.82 13.73 -39.70
CA ILE A 315 -29.41 13.01 -40.85
C ILE A 315 -30.94 13.08 -40.81
N ASN A 316 -31.57 12.94 -39.63
CA ASN A 316 -33.03 13.02 -39.51
C ASN A 316 -33.57 14.44 -39.78
N LYS A 317 -32.85 15.50 -39.39
CA LYS A 317 -33.22 16.88 -39.76
C LYS A 317 -33.18 17.08 -41.27
N GLU A 318 -32.17 16.54 -41.94
CA GLU A 318 -32.04 16.67 -43.40
C GLU A 318 -33.08 15.80 -44.14
N LYS A 319 -33.38 14.60 -43.63
CA LYS A 319 -34.51 13.78 -44.12
C LYS A 319 -35.84 14.55 -44.06
N ILE A 320 -36.13 15.25 -42.96
CA ILE A 320 -37.34 16.06 -42.81
C ILE A 320 -37.36 17.23 -43.82
N ARG A 321 -36.22 17.89 -44.06
CA ARG A 321 -36.10 18.94 -45.10
C ARG A 321 -36.33 18.40 -46.50
N LEU A 322 -35.74 17.26 -46.84
CA LEU A 322 -35.90 16.62 -48.14
C LEU A 322 -37.32 16.11 -48.36
N GLU A 323 -37.99 15.59 -47.32
CA GLU A 323 -39.43 15.26 -47.37
C GLU A 323 -40.32 16.49 -47.57
N GLN A 324 -39.99 17.63 -46.96
CA GLN A 324 -40.69 18.90 -47.19
C GLN A 324 -40.47 19.40 -48.63
N HIS A 325 -39.23 19.39 -49.11
CA HIS A 325 -38.87 19.79 -50.46
C HIS A 325 -39.53 18.89 -51.53
N ALA A 326 -39.57 17.58 -51.30
CA ALA A 326 -40.26 16.63 -52.15
C ALA A 326 -41.77 16.93 -52.24
N LYS A 327 -42.43 17.20 -51.11
CA LYS A 327 -43.86 17.60 -51.09
C LYS A 327 -44.12 18.91 -51.84
N THR A 328 -43.23 19.91 -51.72
CA THR A 328 -43.37 21.16 -52.49
C THR A 328 -43.14 20.95 -53.99
N SER A 329 -42.17 20.10 -54.36
CA SER A 329 -41.89 19.77 -55.77
C SER A 329 -43.00 18.91 -56.39
N GLU A 330 -43.59 17.97 -55.65
CA GLU A 330 -44.76 17.20 -56.08
C GLU A 330 -45.98 18.10 -56.31
N LYS A 331 -46.18 19.11 -55.45
CA LYS A 331 -47.23 20.12 -55.69
C LYS A 331 -46.94 20.91 -56.98
N GLN A 332 -45.73 21.45 -57.14
CA GLN A 332 -45.34 22.18 -58.36
C GLN A 332 -45.51 21.32 -59.62
N LYS A 333 -45.20 20.01 -59.56
CA LYS A 333 -45.42 19.06 -60.64
C LYS A 333 -46.91 18.94 -60.99
N LYS A 334 -47.79 18.82 -60.00
CA LYS A 334 -49.25 18.79 -60.20
C LYS A 334 -49.79 20.12 -60.74
N ASP A 335 -49.28 21.24 -60.25
CA ASP A 335 -49.64 22.57 -60.75
C ASP A 335 -49.22 22.74 -62.24
N LEU A 336 -48.04 22.23 -62.63
CA LEU A 336 -47.59 22.18 -64.02
C LEU A 336 -48.35 21.18 -64.89
N GLU A 337 -48.70 19.99 -64.38
CA GLU A 337 -49.54 19.00 -65.08
C GLU A 337 -50.93 19.58 -65.41
N MET A 338 -51.52 20.34 -64.48
CA MET A 338 -52.78 21.06 -64.74
C MET A 338 -52.60 22.17 -65.80
N GLN A 339 -51.47 22.89 -65.81
CA GLN A 339 -51.18 23.90 -66.84
C GLN A 339 -50.96 23.28 -68.21
N ILE A 340 -50.21 22.18 -68.30
CA ILE A 340 -49.99 21.42 -69.55
C ILE A 340 -51.34 20.94 -70.09
N LYS A 341 -52.17 20.31 -69.25
CA LYS A 341 -53.51 19.87 -69.68
C LYS A 341 -54.40 21.03 -70.14
N ALA A 342 -54.35 22.18 -69.45
CA ALA A 342 -55.11 23.36 -69.87
C ALA A 342 -54.63 23.91 -71.23
N LEU A 343 -53.33 23.81 -71.54
CA LEU A 343 -52.77 24.15 -72.85
C LEU A 343 -53.14 23.10 -73.91
N GLU A 344 -53.17 21.81 -73.58
CA GLU A 344 -53.68 20.75 -74.47
C GLU A 344 -55.16 20.95 -74.81
N ASP A 345 -56.00 21.27 -73.81
CA ASP A 345 -57.42 21.62 -73.98
C ASP A 345 -57.60 22.90 -74.81
N GLN A 346 -56.68 23.87 -74.72
CA GLN A 346 -56.68 25.07 -75.58
C GLN A 346 -56.27 24.73 -77.01
N ILE A 347 -55.19 23.96 -77.21
CA ILE A 347 -54.73 23.51 -78.52
C ILE A 347 -55.81 22.67 -79.22
N ALA A 348 -56.54 21.82 -78.48
CA ALA A 348 -57.66 21.06 -79.02
C ALA A 348 -58.81 21.96 -79.48
N ARG A 349 -59.16 23.01 -78.72
CA ARG A 349 -60.16 24.01 -79.14
C ARG A 349 -59.71 24.79 -80.36
N CYS A 350 -58.48 25.33 -80.35
CA CYS A 350 -57.93 26.08 -81.48
C CYS A 350 -57.84 25.22 -82.76
N LYS A 351 -57.55 23.91 -82.65
CA LYS A 351 -57.66 22.97 -83.77
C LYS A 351 -59.10 22.86 -84.25
N ILE A 352 -60.05 22.53 -83.36
CA ILE A 352 -61.48 22.42 -83.72
C ILE A 352 -62.03 23.70 -84.36
N ASP A 353 -61.61 24.88 -83.89
CA ASP A 353 -62.06 26.16 -84.43
C ASP A 353 -61.36 26.50 -85.76
N HIS A 354 -60.09 26.14 -85.93
CA HIS A 354 -59.38 26.23 -87.22
C HIS A 354 -59.95 25.22 -88.25
N ASP A 355 -60.26 23.99 -87.85
CA ASP A 355 -60.85 22.95 -88.69
C ASP A 355 -62.24 23.40 -89.21
N LYS A 356 -63.04 24.10 -88.37
CA LYS A 356 -64.28 24.78 -88.79
C LYS A 356 -64.00 25.92 -89.76
N GLU A 357 -63.04 26.78 -89.46
CA GLU A 357 -62.70 27.93 -90.31
C GLU A 357 -62.22 27.48 -91.69
N THR A 358 -61.36 26.45 -91.76
CA THR A 358 -60.96 25.82 -93.02
C THR A 358 -62.12 25.09 -93.71
N SER A 359 -63.06 24.51 -92.97
CA SER A 359 -64.27 23.91 -93.57
C SER A 359 -65.20 24.96 -94.17
N LEU A 360 -65.35 26.12 -93.52
CA LEU A 360 -66.12 27.26 -94.04
C LEU A 360 -65.43 27.89 -95.25
N LEU A 361 -64.10 28.08 -95.19
CA LEU A 361 -63.32 28.59 -96.32
C LEU A 361 -63.35 27.61 -97.50
N GLN A 362 -63.31 26.30 -97.27
CA GLN A 362 -63.49 25.29 -98.32
C GLN A 362 -64.90 25.36 -98.91
N GLN A 363 -65.95 25.47 -98.07
CA GLN A 363 -67.32 25.64 -98.54
C GLN A 363 -67.49 26.91 -99.40
N ASP A 364 -66.86 28.03 -99.04
CA ASP A 364 -66.85 29.24 -99.85
C ASP A 364 -66.03 29.09 -101.15
N LEU A 365 -64.97 28.28 -101.14
CA LEU A 365 -64.20 27.92 -102.34
C LEU A 365 -65.01 27.03 -103.30
N ASP A 366 -65.76 26.07 -102.75
CA ASP A 366 -66.67 25.21 -103.51
C ASP A 366 -67.84 26.04 -104.08
N ASN A 367 -68.45 26.92 -103.28
CA ASN A 367 -69.46 27.90 -103.72
C ASN A 367 -68.94 28.79 -104.86
N GLN A 368 -67.71 29.30 -104.76
CA GLN A 368 -67.07 30.09 -105.82
C GLN A 368 -66.77 29.23 -107.06
N THR A 369 -66.42 27.96 -106.90
CA THR A 369 -66.18 27.02 -108.00
C THR A 369 -67.46 26.68 -108.76
N ASP A 370 -68.59 26.54 -108.06
CA ASP A 370 -69.93 26.42 -108.69
C ASP A 370 -70.34 27.70 -109.43
N VAL A 371 -70.07 28.88 -108.87
CA VAL A 371 -70.28 30.17 -109.56
C VAL A 371 -69.40 30.26 -110.82
N ILE A 372 -68.12 29.92 -110.74
CA ILE A 372 -67.21 29.87 -111.90
C ILE A 372 -67.73 28.89 -112.94
N SER A 373 -68.13 27.68 -112.54
CA SER A 373 -68.72 26.67 -113.42
C SER A 373 -70.00 27.16 -114.11
N SER A 374 -70.83 27.95 -113.42
CA SER A 374 -72.00 28.59 -114.01
C SER A 374 -71.63 29.65 -115.05
N LEU A 375 -70.59 30.45 -114.79
CA LEU A 375 -70.08 31.49 -115.69
C LEU A 375 -69.36 30.90 -116.90
N GLU A 376 -68.63 29.79 -116.76
CA GLU A 376 -68.05 29.04 -117.88
C GLU A 376 -69.15 28.42 -118.76
N LYS A 377 -70.22 27.92 -118.16
CA LYS A 377 -71.40 27.41 -118.88
C LYS A 377 -72.15 28.51 -119.62
N ASP A 378 -72.20 29.72 -119.09
CA ASP A 378 -72.78 30.89 -119.79
C ASP A 378 -71.84 31.47 -120.84
N LYS A 379 -70.52 31.44 -120.61
CA LYS A 379 -69.49 31.72 -121.63
C LYS A 379 -69.63 30.76 -122.82
N ALA A 380 -69.76 29.46 -122.58
CA ALA A 380 -69.97 28.47 -123.64
C ALA A 380 -71.28 28.70 -124.42
N LYS A 381 -72.37 29.16 -123.77
CA LYS A 381 -73.61 29.58 -124.46
C LYS A 381 -73.40 30.84 -125.32
N LEU A 382 -72.57 31.78 -124.87
CA LEU A 382 -72.24 32.99 -125.63
C LEU A 382 -71.34 32.67 -126.84
N GLU A 383 -70.38 31.77 -126.68
CA GLU A 383 -69.53 31.25 -127.76
C GLU A 383 -70.38 30.50 -128.81
N HIS A 384 -71.32 29.64 -128.38
CA HIS A 384 -72.23 28.94 -129.30
C HIS A 384 -73.19 29.90 -130.03
N LYS A 385 -73.63 30.99 -129.38
CA LYS A 385 -74.41 32.06 -130.02
C LYS A 385 -73.60 32.94 -130.96
N LEU A 386 -72.30 33.07 -130.73
CA LEU A 386 -71.41 33.79 -131.65
C LEU A 386 -71.31 33.02 -132.96
N ILE A 387 -71.10 31.70 -132.89
CA ILE A 387 -71.08 30.79 -134.05
C ILE A 387 -72.43 30.85 -134.80
N GLU A 388 -73.56 30.77 -134.09
CA GLU A 388 -74.90 30.87 -134.67
C GLU A 388 -75.12 32.22 -135.42
N ILE A 389 -74.52 33.31 -134.93
CA ILE A 389 -74.55 34.63 -135.58
C ILE A 389 -73.58 34.69 -136.77
N GLU A 390 -72.41 34.05 -136.69
CA GLU A 390 -71.44 33.98 -137.80
C GLU A 390 -72.00 33.16 -138.97
N GLU A 391 -72.61 32.00 -138.72
CA GLU A 391 -73.31 31.19 -139.73
C GLU A 391 -74.44 31.99 -140.41
N ASN A 392 -75.29 32.70 -139.65
CA ASN A 392 -76.33 33.57 -140.21
C ASN A 392 -75.75 34.73 -141.06
N ASN A 393 -74.54 35.21 -140.77
CA ASN A 393 -73.89 36.25 -141.58
C ASN A 393 -73.25 35.69 -142.86
N GLU A 394 -72.80 34.44 -142.86
CA GLU A 394 -72.37 33.72 -144.07
C GLU A 394 -73.58 33.51 -145.02
N ASP A 395 -74.71 33.05 -144.49
CA ASP A 395 -75.97 32.86 -145.22
C ASP A 395 -76.47 34.20 -145.83
N LEU A 396 -76.29 35.32 -145.12
CA LEU A 396 -76.58 36.67 -145.60
C LEU A 396 -75.57 37.21 -146.62
N ARG A 397 -74.31 36.74 -146.63
CA ARG A 397 -73.33 37.07 -147.69
C ARG A 397 -73.71 36.38 -148.99
N ASP A 398 -73.99 35.08 -148.95
CA ASP A 398 -74.42 34.33 -150.14
C ASP A 398 -75.75 34.88 -150.70
N ARG A 399 -76.66 35.33 -149.82
CA ARG A 399 -77.87 36.05 -150.23
C ARG A 399 -77.56 37.36 -150.96
N ASN A 400 -76.54 38.11 -150.54
CA ASN A 400 -76.13 39.34 -151.21
C ASN A 400 -75.44 39.06 -152.56
N VAL A 401 -74.56 38.05 -152.64
CA VAL A 401 -73.92 37.64 -153.91
C VAL A 401 -74.98 37.28 -154.95
N PHE A 402 -75.95 36.44 -154.59
CA PHE A 402 -77.07 36.06 -155.47
C PHE A 402 -77.94 37.25 -155.92
N LEU A 403 -78.14 38.24 -155.04
CA LEU A 403 -78.85 39.47 -155.40
C LEU A 403 -78.02 40.40 -156.31
N GLN A 404 -76.70 40.38 -156.16
CA GLN A 404 -75.78 41.20 -156.95
C GLN A 404 -75.60 40.64 -158.37
N GLU A 405 -75.53 39.31 -158.54
CA GLU A 405 -75.61 38.65 -159.87
C GLU A 405 -76.93 38.97 -160.58
N LYS A 406 -78.06 38.91 -159.86
CA LYS A 406 -79.37 39.32 -160.40
C LYS A 406 -79.43 40.79 -160.80
N LEU A 407 -78.69 41.67 -160.11
CA LEU A 407 -78.61 43.08 -160.47
C LEU A 407 -77.86 43.26 -161.80
N GLN A 408 -76.71 42.61 -161.96
CA GLN A 408 -75.92 42.69 -163.21
C GLN A 408 -76.71 42.14 -164.41
N SER A 409 -77.39 41.00 -164.26
CA SER A 409 -78.24 40.44 -165.33
C SER A 409 -79.36 41.39 -165.77
N SER A 410 -79.92 42.20 -164.84
CA SER A 410 -80.91 43.23 -165.14
C SER A 410 -80.31 44.46 -165.82
N GLU A 411 -79.09 44.85 -165.46
CA GLU A 411 -78.37 45.97 -166.10
C GLU A 411 -77.96 45.63 -167.54
N GLU A 412 -77.61 44.38 -167.84
CA GLU A 412 -77.30 43.92 -169.20
C GLU A 412 -78.53 43.90 -170.12
N GLU A 413 -79.71 43.44 -169.67
CA GLU A 413 -80.96 43.57 -170.43
C GLU A 413 -81.31 45.05 -170.70
N ASN A 414 -81.09 45.92 -169.72
CA ASN A 414 -81.31 47.36 -169.85
C ASN A 414 -80.33 48.03 -170.84
N ALA A 415 -79.09 47.55 -170.94
CA ALA A 415 -78.14 48.02 -171.95
C ALA A 415 -78.61 47.66 -173.38
N ILE A 416 -79.11 46.44 -173.57
CA ILE A 416 -79.64 45.96 -174.86
C ILE A 416 -80.91 46.74 -175.28
N MET A 417 -81.80 47.05 -174.33
CA MET A 417 -82.96 47.93 -174.56
C MET A 417 -82.55 49.31 -175.07
N ARG A 418 -81.57 49.96 -174.40
CA ARG A 418 -81.11 51.32 -174.75
C ARG A 418 -80.46 51.35 -176.13
N ALA A 419 -79.66 50.34 -176.49
CA ALA A 419 -79.05 50.21 -177.81
C ALA A 419 -80.07 50.06 -178.95
N ARG A 420 -81.21 49.39 -178.71
CA ARG A 420 -82.26 49.20 -179.73
C ARG A 420 -83.13 50.45 -179.96
N LEU A 421 -83.40 51.24 -178.92
CA LEU A 421 -84.23 52.45 -179.04
C LEU A 421 -83.52 53.66 -179.64
N GLN A 422 -82.18 53.72 -179.59
CA GLN A 422 -81.40 54.84 -180.14
C GLN A 422 -81.32 54.86 -181.69
N ALA A 423 -81.84 53.83 -182.37
CA ALA A 423 -81.67 53.63 -183.81
C ALA A 423 -82.83 54.11 -184.70
N PHE A 424 -84.00 54.49 -184.15
CA PHE A 424 -85.22 54.59 -184.97
C PHE A 424 -86.05 55.88 -184.93
N ASP A 425 -85.67 56.95 -184.21
CA ASP A 425 -86.16 58.28 -184.58
C ASP A 425 -85.18 59.44 -184.29
N MET A 426 -84.29 59.66 -185.27
CA MET A 426 -83.67 60.97 -185.52
C MET A 426 -84.22 61.57 -186.82
N LYS A 427 -85.56 61.74 -186.92
CA LYS A 427 -86.12 62.46 -188.08
C LYS A 427 -87.37 63.33 -187.85
N LYS A 428 -87.53 63.98 -186.68
CA LYS A 428 -88.06 65.37 -186.62
C LYS A 428 -88.03 66.09 -185.24
N TYR A 429 -87.58 67.35 -185.28
CA TYR A 429 -87.72 68.44 -184.27
C TYR A 429 -87.15 68.21 -182.85
N ALA A 430 -86.96 69.24 -182.01
CA ALA A 430 -86.18 70.49 -182.12
C ALA A 430 -86.27 71.29 -180.79
N VAL A 431 -85.32 72.21 -180.54
CA VAL A 431 -85.29 73.27 -179.48
C VAL A 431 -84.78 72.83 -178.07
N PRO A 432 -83.79 73.56 -177.47
CA PRO A 432 -83.23 73.37 -176.09
C PRO A 432 -83.73 74.49 -175.12
N PRO A 433 -83.05 75.01 -174.03
CA PRO A 433 -81.79 74.68 -173.33
C PRO A 433 -81.75 74.83 -171.76
N TYR A 434 -80.55 74.66 -171.18
CA TYR A 434 -79.92 75.43 -170.05
C TYR A 434 -80.22 75.19 -168.52
N ASN A 435 -79.11 75.12 -167.75
CA ASN A 435 -78.82 75.81 -166.45
C ASN A 435 -79.58 75.43 -165.13
N ALA A 436 -79.11 75.74 -163.89
CA ALA A 436 -77.78 76.08 -163.36
C ALA A 436 -77.72 76.20 -161.79
N VAL A 437 -76.58 75.83 -161.17
CA VAL A 437 -75.88 76.52 -160.04
C VAL A 437 -76.54 76.61 -158.62
N VAL A 438 -75.68 76.81 -157.59
CA VAL A 438 -75.90 77.41 -156.23
C VAL A 438 -75.63 76.52 -154.97
N ARG A 439 -74.47 76.83 -154.37
CA ARG A 439 -73.96 76.81 -152.97
C ARG A 439 -74.96 76.75 -151.77
N GLY A 440 -74.51 76.16 -150.65
CA GLY A 440 -74.89 76.51 -149.25
C GLY A 440 -74.79 75.29 -148.29
N LYS A 441 -74.07 75.23 -147.16
CA LYS A 441 -73.83 76.08 -145.95
C LYS A 441 -74.76 75.81 -144.74
N ASN A 442 -74.19 75.09 -143.75
CA ASN A 442 -74.32 75.25 -142.29
C ASN A 442 -75.65 74.95 -141.55
N TYR A 443 -75.49 74.60 -140.25
CA TYR A 443 -76.45 74.75 -139.12
C TYR A 443 -77.70 73.82 -139.10
N ARG A 444 -78.31 73.46 -137.94
CA ARG A 444 -77.90 73.38 -136.50
C ARG A 444 -78.98 72.66 -135.65
N SER A 445 -78.57 71.86 -134.65
CA SER A 445 -79.25 71.63 -133.33
C SER A 445 -80.66 71.01 -133.18
N SER A 446 -80.89 70.44 -131.97
CA SER A 446 -82.18 70.03 -131.35
C SER A 446 -82.80 68.73 -131.90
N THR A 447 -83.64 67.95 -131.18
CA THR A 447 -84.31 68.07 -129.86
C THR A 447 -84.62 66.63 -129.35
N GLN A 448 -84.76 66.23 -128.07
CA GLN A 448 -84.78 66.87 -126.74
C GLN A 448 -84.52 65.80 -125.62
N ARG A 449 -84.69 66.14 -124.33
CA ARG A 449 -85.05 65.32 -123.11
C ARG A 449 -84.72 63.80 -123.06
N SER A 450 -84.18 63.21 -121.97
CA SER A 450 -83.91 63.58 -120.55
C SER A 450 -83.06 62.43 -119.91
N SER A 451 -82.54 62.39 -118.67
CA SER A 451 -82.40 63.24 -117.46
C SER A 451 -81.17 62.70 -116.66
N TRP A 452 -80.43 63.43 -115.79
CA TRP A 452 -80.72 63.91 -114.42
C TRP A 452 -81.35 62.84 -113.48
N SER A 453 -80.90 62.62 -112.24
CA SER A 453 -79.75 63.13 -111.43
C SER A 453 -79.58 62.33 -110.13
N LEU A 454 -78.39 62.16 -109.52
CA LEU A 454 -77.90 62.75 -108.24
C LEU A 454 -76.58 62.02 -107.84
N PHE A 455 -75.50 62.68 -107.38
CA PHE A 455 -75.08 62.94 -105.97
C PHE A 455 -74.96 61.71 -105.03
N GLU A 456 -74.07 61.63 -104.02
CA GLU A 456 -72.75 62.25 -103.73
C GLU A 456 -72.22 61.69 -102.38
N LYS A 457 -70.93 61.30 -102.26
CA LYS A 457 -70.19 60.97 -101.00
C LYS A 457 -70.77 59.80 -100.16
N LYS A 458 -69.99 59.08 -99.34
CA LYS A 458 -68.70 59.40 -98.70
C LYS A 458 -67.84 58.15 -98.55
#